data_AF-A0AA36NB98-F1
#
_entry.id   AF-A0AA36NB98-F1
#
_cell.length_a   1.000
_cell.length_b   1.000
_cell.length_c   1.000
_cell.angle_alpha   90.00
_cell.angle_beta   90.00
_cell.angle_gamma   90.00
#
_symmetry.space_group_name_H-M   'P 1'
#
loop_
_entity.id
_entity.type
_entity.pdbx_description
1 polymer ?
#
loop_
_entity_poly.entity_id
_entity_poly.type
_entity_poly.pdbx_seq_one_letter_code
_entity_poly.pdbx_strand_id
1 'polypeptide(L)'
;MVRTTTCSRSTNLSFRPPEKGHRKPNMAQRCLLSAGELKENQDCSAGNATMPLALYSSFALLMALFMLHPSMLEGKLPQPERLPIELFQSAAMLFLATALHALLPPHLRHWIGWALLLPMQLSRVLHAEPRPGSEVHLNDLYMWAVFIHYVPLKFQSEIGLAMAQLWPVWAIMVGFLLGLPGNEPSFPSLNPSPEMGKRARFYGVETILVLAFVCIPAAGKDATMVLPKWLGPPLKWLNLLSLIAFCSHKAIIDLLQH
;
A
#
# COMPACT_ATOMS: atom_id res chain seq x y z
N MET A 1 -15.81 -19.22 25.72
CA MET A 1 -15.03 -20.47 25.51
C MET A 1 -14.26 -20.29 24.20
N VAL A 2 -13.00 -19.85 24.29
CA VAL A 2 -12.16 -19.52 23.11
C VAL A 2 -11.53 -20.81 22.62
N ARG A 3 -11.96 -21.31 21.46
CA ARG A 3 -11.29 -22.44 20.78
C ARG A 3 -10.03 -21.90 20.10
N THR A 4 -8.88 -22.08 20.75
CA THR A 4 -7.58 -21.99 20.11
C THR A 4 -7.43 -23.18 19.15
N THR A 5 -7.64 -22.95 17.86
CA THR A 5 -7.23 -23.90 16.81
C THR A 5 -5.71 -23.85 16.69
N THR A 6 -5.04 -24.72 17.42
CA THR A 6 -3.64 -25.06 17.20
C THR A 6 -3.51 -25.69 15.82
N CYS A 7 -2.76 -25.03 14.94
CA CYS A 7 -2.32 -25.60 13.68
C CYS A 7 -1.35 -26.75 14.00
N SER A 8 -1.89 -27.97 14.07
CA SER A 8 -1.12 -29.19 14.25
C SER A 8 -0.32 -29.46 12.99
N ARG A 9 1.00 -29.28 13.09
CA ARG A 9 1.98 -29.59 12.04
C ARG A 9 2.03 -31.12 11.87
N SER A 10 1.20 -31.67 10.99
CA SER A 10 1.29 -33.08 10.57
C SER A 10 2.49 -33.23 9.64
N THR A 11 3.68 -33.42 10.23
CA THR A 11 4.87 -33.85 9.51
C THR A 11 4.79 -35.33 9.20
N ASN A 12 3.92 -35.72 8.27
CA ASN A 12 4.04 -37.00 7.56
C ASN A 12 4.95 -36.80 6.34
N LEU A 13 6.23 -36.48 6.60
CA LEU A 13 7.29 -36.60 5.62
C LEU A 13 7.62 -38.08 5.45
N SER A 14 6.89 -38.74 4.55
CA SER A 14 7.28 -40.03 4.00
C SER A 14 8.67 -39.86 3.36
N PHE A 15 9.68 -40.42 4.02
CA PHE A 15 11.06 -40.40 3.59
C PHE A 15 11.19 -41.31 2.34
N ARG A 16 10.95 -40.75 1.16
CA ARG A 16 11.33 -41.44 -0.09
C ARG A 16 12.86 -41.37 -0.21
N PRO A 17 13.54 -42.51 -0.43
CA PRO A 17 14.97 -42.50 -0.66
C PRO A 17 15.29 -41.67 -1.92
N PRO A 18 16.45 -41.00 -1.95
CA PRO A 18 16.83 -40.15 -3.07
C PRO A 18 17.08 -41.03 -4.30
N GLU A 19 16.18 -40.96 -5.28
CA GLU A 19 16.47 -41.44 -6.63
C GLU A 19 17.66 -40.64 -7.17
N LYS A 20 18.75 -41.36 -7.44
CA LYS A 20 19.98 -40.83 -8.05
C LYS A 20 19.68 -40.42 -9.49
N GLY A 21 19.16 -39.22 -9.64
CA GLY A 21 18.81 -38.62 -10.94
C GLY A 21 18.44 -37.17 -10.77
N HIS A 22 19.38 -36.32 -10.32
CA HIS A 22 19.17 -34.89 -10.14
C HIS A 22 18.94 -34.16 -11.49
N ARG A 23 17.75 -34.30 -12.05
CA ARG A 23 17.17 -33.24 -12.89
C ARG A 23 16.94 -32.05 -11.97
N LYS A 24 17.70 -30.97 -12.17
CA LYS A 24 17.40 -29.68 -11.55
C LYS A 24 15.91 -29.39 -11.82
N PRO A 25 15.10 -29.08 -10.80
CA PRO A 25 13.72 -28.69 -11.02
C PRO A 25 13.70 -27.54 -12.03
N ASN A 26 12.85 -27.68 -13.05
CA ASN A 26 12.69 -26.63 -14.05
C ASN A 26 12.17 -25.35 -13.37
N MET A 27 12.36 -24.21 -14.03
CA MET A 27 12.02 -22.90 -13.45
C MET A 27 10.56 -22.84 -12.98
N ALA A 28 9.63 -23.45 -13.73
CA ALA A 28 8.22 -23.52 -13.38
C ALA A 28 7.97 -24.28 -12.06
N GLN A 29 8.70 -25.37 -11.81
CA GLN A 29 8.58 -26.16 -10.58
C GLN A 29 9.13 -25.41 -9.36
N ARG A 30 10.17 -24.60 -9.52
CA ARG A 30 10.68 -23.71 -8.44
C ARG A 30 9.71 -22.58 -8.15
N CYS A 31 9.12 -21.96 -9.18
CA CYS A 31 8.10 -20.94 -8.99
C CYS A 31 6.87 -21.50 -8.25
N LEU A 32 6.43 -22.72 -8.57
CA LEU A 32 5.31 -23.36 -7.88
C LEU A 32 5.61 -23.69 -6.41
N LEU A 33 6.82 -24.17 -6.12
CA LEU A 33 7.26 -24.44 -4.74
C LEU A 33 7.40 -23.16 -3.92
N SER A 34 8.02 -22.11 -4.48
CA SER A 34 8.14 -20.80 -3.83
C SER A 34 6.79 -20.14 -3.60
N ALA A 35 5.86 -20.24 -4.56
CA ALA A 35 4.49 -19.76 -4.40
C ALA A 35 3.73 -20.52 -3.31
N GLY A 36 3.97 -21.83 -3.16
CA GLY A 36 3.43 -22.65 -2.08
C GLY A 36 3.92 -22.22 -0.69
N GLU A 37 5.23 -22.00 -0.53
CA GLU A 37 5.84 -21.55 0.73
C GLU A 37 5.44 -20.10 1.10
N LEU A 38 5.28 -19.21 0.12
CA LEU A 38 4.75 -17.86 0.32
C LEU A 38 3.29 -17.90 0.78
N LYS A 39 2.48 -18.77 0.18
CA LYS A 39 1.07 -18.96 0.52
C LYS A 39 0.90 -19.53 1.93
N GLU A 40 1.70 -20.51 2.32
CA GLU A 40 1.66 -21.10 3.67
C GLU A 40 2.07 -20.10 4.77
N ASN A 41 3.08 -19.25 4.51
CA ASN A 41 3.46 -18.17 5.42
C ASN A 41 2.41 -17.05 5.49
N GLN A 42 1.74 -16.73 4.38
CA GLN A 42 0.64 -15.77 4.35
C GLN A 42 -0.61 -16.28 5.08
N ASP A 43 -0.96 -17.56 4.90
CA ASP A 43 -2.13 -18.17 5.54
C ASP A 43 -1.95 -18.27 7.07
N CYS A 44 -0.74 -18.56 7.56
CA CYS A 44 -0.40 -18.51 8.99
C CYS A 44 -0.46 -17.08 9.56
N SER A 45 -0.08 -16.07 8.78
CA SER A 45 -0.14 -14.65 9.19
C SER A 45 -1.58 -14.12 9.22
N ALA A 46 -2.41 -14.53 8.26
CA ALA A 46 -3.80 -14.08 8.12
C ALA A 46 -4.70 -14.47 9.30
N GLY A 47 -4.43 -15.60 9.97
CA GLY A 47 -5.15 -16.01 11.18
C GLY A 47 -4.98 -15.07 12.37
N ASN A 48 -3.85 -14.36 12.43
CA ASN A 48 -3.50 -13.44 13.53
C ASN A 48 -3.53 -11.96 13.11
N ALA A 49 -3.83 -11.64 11.85
CA ALA A 49 -3.88 -10.29 11.30
C ALA A 49 -5.00 -9.42 11.90
N THR A 50 -6.11 -10.02 12.34
CA THR A 50 -7.29 -9.29 12.81
C THR A 50 -7.02 -8.45 14.06
N MET A 51 -6.25 -8.98 15.02
CA MET A 51 -5.95 -8.26 16.27
C MET A 51 -5.07 -7.01 16.07
N PRO A 52 -3.90 -7.06 15.39
CA PRO A 52 -3.10 -5.87 15.15
C PRO A 52 -3.84 -4.84 14.29
N LEU A 53 -4.61 -5.27 13.28
CA LEU A 53 -5.46 -4.38 12.50
C LEU A 53 -6.55 -3.71 13.34
N ALA A 54 -7.21 -4.45 14.21
CA ALA A 54 -8.24 -3.92 15.11
C ALA A 54 -7.64 -2.88 16.06
N LEU A 55 -6.46 -3.15 16.64
CA LEU A 55 -5.77 -2.21 17.51
C LEU A 55 -5.36 -0.94 16.74
N TYR A 56 -4.73 -1.10 15.58
CA TYR A 56 -4.25 0.02 14.77
C TYR A 56 -5.41 0.91 14.27
N SER A 57 -6.46 0.31 13.71
CA SER A 57 -7.64 1.03 13.23
C SER A 57 -8.43 1.69 14.35
N SER A 58 -8.59 1.04 15.51
CA SER A 58 -9.25 1.63 16.68
C SER A 58 -8.45 2.81 17.22
N PHE A 59 -7.13 2.68 17.32
CA PHE A 59 -6.25 3.77 17.75
C PHE A 59 -6.30 4.96 16.79
N ALA A 60 -6.22 4.71 15.47
CA ALA A 60 -6.34 5.74 14.46
C ALA A 60 -7.69 6.48 14.55
N LEU A 61 -8.78 5.75 14.76
CA LEU A 61 -10.13 6.32 14.92
C LEU A 61 -10.24 7.15 16.21
N LEU A 62 -9.72 6.65 17.33
CA LEU A 62 -9.68 7.38 18.60
C LEU A 62 -8.88 8.68 18.48
N MET A 63 -7.73 8.64 17.80
CA MET A 63 -6.92 9.83 17.55
C MET A 63 -7.64 10.83 16.66
N ALA A 64 -8.33 10.38 15.61
CA ALA A 64 -9.11 11.26 14.75
C ALA A 64 -10.30 11.89 15.50
N LEU A 65 -11.01 11.11 16.34
CA LEU A 65 -12.07 11.61 17.21
C LEU A 65 -11.55 12.63 18.23
N PHE A 66 -10.37 12.41 18.79
CA PHE A 66 -9.72 13.35 19.68
C PHE A 66 -9.38 14.67 18.96
N MET A 67 -8.92 14.60 17.71
CA MET A 67 -8.65 15.80 16.90
C MET A 67 -9.92 16.58 16.50
N LEU A 68 -11.09 15.92 16.49
CA LEU A 68 -12.39 16.58 16.28
C LEU A 68 -12.91 17.28 17.54
N HIS A 69 -12.26 17.12 18.70
CA HIS A 69 -12.73 17.73 19.93
C HIS A 69 -12.64 19.27 19.84
N PRO A 70 -13.70 20.02 20.22
CA PRO A 70 -13.75 21.48 20.05
C PRO A 70 -12.55 22.24 20.63
N SER A 71 -12.03 21.79 21.77
CA SER A 71 -10.86 22.41 22.42
C SER A 71 -9.56 22.30 21.61
N MET A 72 -9.49 21.38 20.63
CA MET A 72 -8.35 21.22 19.73
C MET A 72 -8.51 22.06 18.45
N LEU A 73 -9.73 22.49 18.14
CA LEU A 73 -10.07 23.30 16.96
C LEU A 73 -9.93 24.80 17.24
N GLU A 74 -9.98 25.20 18.51
CA GLU A 74 -9.76 26.58 18.94
C GLU A 74 -8.29 26.99 18.77
N GLY A 75 -7.95 27.60 17.62
CA GLY A 75 -7.07 28.76 17.67
C GLY A 75 -5.85 28.89 16.75
N LYS A 76 -5.54 28.05 15.75
CA LYS A 76 -4.25 28.24 15.00
C LYS A 76 -4.19 27.95 13.49
N LEU A 77 -5.27 27.60 12.79
CA LEU A 77 -5.18 27.30 11.35
C LEU A 77 -6.23 28.08 10.54
N PRO A 78 -5.92 28.53 9.31
CA PRO A 78 -6.81 29.37 8.52
C PRO A 78 -8.09 28.66 8.00
N GLN A 79 -8.23 27.33 8.16
CA GLN A 79 -9.47 26.57 7.89
C GLN A 79 -9.55 25.27 8.73
N PRO A 80 -9.58 25.32 10.08
CA PRO A 80 -9.29 24.17 10.95
C PRO A 80 -10.30 23.01 10.82
N GLU A 81 -11.44 23.23 10.18
CA GLU A 81 -12.57 22.30 10.17
C GLU A 81 -12.38 21.08 9.25
N ARG A 82 -11.67 21.21 8.11
CA ARG A 82 -11.63 20.12 7.11
C ARG A 82 -10.62 19.01 7.41
N LEU A 83 -9.43 19.34 7.90
CA LEU A 83 -8.37 18.35 8.15
C LEU A 83 -8.80 17.25 9.15
N PRO A 84 -9.39 17.58 10.31
CA PRO A 84 -9.89 16.57 11.25
C PRO A 84 -10.99 15.69 10.65
N ILE A 85 -11.85 16.25 9.79
CA ILE A 85 -12.89 15.51 9.07
C ILE A 85 -12.27 14.50 8.11
N GLU A 86 -11.28 14.92 7.31
CA GLU A 86 -10.60 14.03 6.37
C GLU A 86 -9.85 12.91 7.11
N LEU A 87 -9.11 13.22 8.18
CA LEU A 87 -8.43 12.22 9.02
C LEU A 87 -9.43 11.23 9.65
N PHE A 88 -10.60 11.72 10.09
CA PHE A 88 -11.68 10.88 10.58
C PHE A 88 -12.23 9.98 9.48
N GLN A 89 -12.44 10.49 8.26
CA GLN A 89 -12.89 9.68 7.13
C GLN A 89 -11.88 8.57 6.79
N SER A 90 -10.59 8.87 6.75
CA SER A 90 -9.52 7.89 6.56
C SER A 90 -9.56 6.79 7.62
N ALA A 91 -9.60 7.19 8.90
CA ALA A 91 -9.61 6.26 10.02
C ALA A 91 -10.90 5.42 10.06
N ALA A 92 -12.05 6.01 9.75
CA ALA A 92 -13.33 5.33 9.68
C ALA A 92 -13.36 4.31 8.53
N MET A 93 -12.82 4.62 7.36
CA MET A 93 -12.68 3.67 6.25
C MET A 93 -11.81 2.48 6.64
N LEU A 94 -10.67 2.73 7.29
CA LEU A 94 -9.77 1.67 7.77
C LEU A 94 -10.45 0.79 8.83
N PHE A 95 -11.19 1.40 9.77
CA PHE A 95 -11.95 0.67 10.78
C PHE A 95 -13.05 -0.19 10.15
N LEU A 96 -13.80 0.37 9.20
CA LEU A 96 -14.83 -0.36 8.45
C LEU A 96 -14.23 -1.53 7.67
N ALA A 97 -13.11 -1.34 6.98
CA ALA A 97 -12.42 -2.44 6.30
C ALA A 97 -11.94 -3.53 7.27
N THR A 98 -11.46 -3.15 8.45
CA THR A 98 -11.06 -4.09 9.50
C THR A 98 -12.26 -4.89 10.02
N ALA A 99 -13.41 -4.23 10.23
CA ALA A 99 -14.65 -4.91 10.60
C ALA A 99 -15.13 -5.85 9.49
N LEU A 100 -15.12 -5.40 8.24
CA LEU A 100 -15.46 -6.22 7.07
C LEU A 100 -14.53 -7.44 6.94
N HIS A 101 -13.24 -7.30 7.22
CA HIS A 101 -12.31 -8.42 7.23
C HIS A 101 -12.70 -9.50 8.25
N ALA A 102 -13.16 -9.10 9.43
CA ALA A 102 -13.62 -10.02 10.46
C ALA A 102 -14.95 -10.72 10.09
N LEU A 103 -15.85 -10.01 9.41
CA LEU A 103 -17.20 -10.48 9.10
C LEU A 103 -17.29 -11.26 7.77
N LEU A 104 -16.45 -10.93 6.79
CA LEU A 104 -16.55 -11.52 5.45
C LEU A 104 -15.99 -12.95 5.38
N PRO A 105 -16.57 -13.80 4.53
CA PRO A 105 -16.00 -15.10 4.17
C PRO A 105 -14.55 -14.97 3.67
N PRO A 106 -13.65 -15.93 3.97
CA PRO A 106 -12.23 -15.84 3.62
C PRO A 106 -11.95 -15.53 2.14
N HIS A 107 -12.72 -16.10 1.21
CA HIS A 107 -12.54 -15.89 -0.22
C HIS A 107 -12.83 -14.46 -0.71
N LEU A 108 -13.58 -13.66 0.07
CA LEU A 108 -13.92 -12.26 -0.25
C LEU A 108 -12.98 -11.24 0.39
N ARG A 109 -12.20 -11.63 1.43
CA ARG A 109 -11.37 -10.70 2.20
C ARG A 109 -10.32 -9.98 1.35
N HIS A 110 -9.78 -10.68 0.36
CA HIS A 110 -8.77 -10.16 -0.58
C HIS A 110 -9.28 -9.03 -1.49
N TRP A 111 -10.60 -8.82 -1.57
CA TRP A 111 -11.22 -7.73 -2.33
C TRP A 111 -11.36 -6.44 -1.53
N ILE A 112 -11.28 -6.51 -0.20
CA ILE A 112 -11.46 -5.34 0.67
C ILE A 112 -10.42 -4.26 0.35
N GLY A 113 -9.17 -4.66 0.11
CA GLY A 113 -8.11 -3.73 -0.28
C GLY A 113 -8.43 -2.95 -1.57
N TRP A 114 -9.00 -3.61 -2.57
CA TRP A 114 -9.44 -2.94 -3.80
C TRP A 114 -10.62 -2.01 -3.55
N ALA A 115 -11.59 -2.47 -2.74
CA ALA A 115 -12.76 -1.68 -2.36
C ALA A 115 -12.40 -0.46 -1.50
N LEU A 116 -11.26 -0.46 -0.81
CA LEU A 116 -10.72 0.72 -0.11
C LEU A 116 -9.99 1.68 -1.05
N LEU A 117 -9.13 1.15 -1.94
CA LEU A 117 -8.33 1.98 -2.83
C LEU A 117 -9.19 2.79 -3.79
N LEU A 118 -10.26 2.18 -4.33
CA LEU A 118 -11.12 2.82 -5.32
C LEU A 118 -11.79 4.12 -4.81
N PRO A 119 -12.53 4.14 -3.68
CA PRO A 119 -13.12 5.37 -3.17
C PRO A 119 -12.07 6.39 -2.72
N MET A 120 -10.92 5.94 -2.18
CA MET A 120 -9.80 6.84 -1.85
C MET A 120 -9.35 7.59 -3.11
N GLN A 121 -9.09 6.90 -4.21
CA GLN A 121 -8.65 7.53 -5.46
C GLN A 121 -9.76 8.34 -6.14
N LEU A 122 -10.98 7.79 -6.21
CA LEU A 122 -12.09 8.43 -6.89
C LEU A 122 -12.49 9.73 -6.19
N SER A 123 -12.50 9.77 -4.86
CA SER A 123 -12.83 10.99 -4.10
C SER A 123 -11.88 12.14 -4.46
N ARG A 124 -10.59 11.86 -4.67
CA ARG A 124 -9.54 12.82 -5.04
C ARG A 124 -9.64 13.30 -6.49
N VAL A 125 -10.07 12.42 -7.38
CA VAL A 125 -10.38 12.83 -8.76
C VAL A 125 -11.60 13.74 -8.80
N LEU A 126 -12.66 13.39 -8.05
CA LEU A 126 -13.93 14.11 -8.07
C LEU A 126 -13.86 15.46 -7.34
N HIS A 127 -13.13 15.54 -6.24
CA HIS A 127 -13.04 16.75 -5.41
C HIS A 127 -11.66 17.37 -5.54
N ALA A 128 -11.60 18.64 -5.94
CA ALA A 128 -10.36 19.39 -5.85
C ALA A 128 -9.95 19.50 -4.37
N GLU A 129 -8.69 19.20 -4.07
CA GLU A 129 -8.20 19.30 -2.71
C GLU A 129 -8.32 20.75 -2.21
N PRO A 130 -8.85 20.95 -1.00
CA PRO A 130 -9.08 22.29 -0.49
C PRO A 130 -7.77 23.02 -0.16
N ARG A 131 -6.66 22.28 -0.01
CA ARG A 131 -5.39 22.82 0.43
C ARG A 131 -4.22 22.15 -0.30
N PRO A 132 -3.33 22.96 -0.88
CA PRO A 132 -2.05 22.46 -1.36
C PRO A 132 -1.14 22.08 -0.18
N GLY A 133 -0.51 20.91 -0.26
CA GLY A 133 0.38 20.41 0.79
C GLY A 133 -0.31 19.72 1.97
N SER A 134 -1.64 19.76 2.08
CA SER A 134 -2.37 18.88 3.01
C SER A 134 -2.57 17.52 2.34
N GLU A 135 -1.47 16.80 2.15
CA GLU A 135 -1.42 15.50 1.47
C GLU A 135 -2.08 14.39 2.30
N VAL A 136 -3.32 14.60 2.75
CA VAL A 136 -4.12 13.64 3.53
C VAL A 136 -4.33 12.36 2.72
N HIS A 137 -4.32 12.47 1.40
CA HIS A 137 -4.34 11.31 0.51
C HIS A 137 -3.12 10.40 0.68
N LEU A 138 -1.94 10.93 1.04
CA LEU A 138 -0.79 10.08 1.37
C LEU A 138 -1.01 9.32 2.67
N ASN A 139 -1.73 9.90 3.64
CA ASN A 139 -2.15 9.19 4.84
C ASN A 139 -3.18 8.09 4.50
N ASP A 140 -4.12 8.34 3.59
CA ASP A 140 -5.04 7.32 3.07
C ASP A 140 -4.27 6.15 2.45
N LEU A 141 -3.31 6.45 1.57
CA LEU A 141 -2.45 5.47 0.90
C LEU A 141 -1.57 4.71 1.88
N TYR A 142 -1.07 5.38 2.94
CA TYR A 142 -0.31 4.73 4.00
C TYR A 142 -1.18 3.77 4.81
N MET A 143 -2.36 4.21 5.28
CA MET A 143 -3.32 3.37 6.00
C MET A 143 -3.75 2.17 5.15
N TRP A 144 -3.99 2.40 3.86
CA TRP A 144 -4.25 1.35 2.89
C TRP A 144 -3.09 0.36 2.78
N ALA A 145 -1.85 0.83 2.63
CA ALA A 145 -0.67 -0.03 2.54
C ALA A 145 -0.46 -0.87 3.81
N VAL A 146 -0.68 -0.29 5.00
CA VAL A 146 -0.70 -1.02 6.28
C VAL A 146 -1.78 -2.10 6.27
N PHE A 147 -2.98 -1.79 5.80
CA PHE A 147 -4.04 -2.79 5.68
C PHE A 147 -3.65 -3.95 4.74
N ILE A 148 -3.09 -3.64 3.55
CA ILE A 148 -2.65 -4.69 2.59
C ILE A 148 -1.51 -5.54 3.12
N HIS A 149 -0.64 -4.98 3.97
CA HIS A 149 0.41 -5.77 4.62
C HIS A 149 -0.16 -6.96 5.40
N TYR A 150 -1.33 -6.78 6.01
CA TYR A 150 -2.02 -7.81 6.78
C TYR A 150 -3.07 -8.58 5.99
N VAL A 151 -3.72 -7.94 5.00
CA VAL A 151 -4.76 -8.53 4.15
C VAL A 151 -4.33 -8.40 2.68
N PRO A 152 -3.60 -9.40 2.14
CA PRO A 152 -3.09 -9.36 0.78
C PRO A 152 -4.19 -9.15 -0.26
N LEU A 153 -3.88 -8.34 -1.28
CA LEU A 153 -4.79 -8.06 -2.39
C LEU A 153 -5.07 -9.34 -3.19
N LYS A 154 -6.27 -9.42 -3.76
CA LYS A 154 -6.54 -10.41 -4.80
C LYS A 154 -5.62 -10.13 -6.00
N PHE A 155 -4.88 -11.15 -6.43
CA PHE A 155 -3.88 -11.11 -7.51
C PHE A 155 -2.63 -10.25 -7.22
N GLN A 156 -2.29 -10.02 -5.95
CA GLN A 156 -1.16 -9.17 -5.58
C GLN A 156 0.18 -9.63 -6.21
N SER A 157 0.41 -10.94 -6.26
CA SER A 157 1.66 -11.50 -6.79
C SER A 157 1.74 -11.37 -8.31
N GLU A 158 0.63 -11.64 -9.02
CA GLU A 158 0.52 -11.53 -10.47
C GLU A 158 0.65 -10.08 -10.93
N ILE A 159 0.03 -9.14 -10.20
CA ILE A 159 0.19 -7.71 -10.44
C ILE A 159 1.64 -7.30 -10.16
N GLY A 160 2.22 -7.75 -9.06
CA GLY A 160 3.63 -7.49 -8.73
C GLY A 160 4.59 -7.96 -9.82
N LEU A 161 4.33 -9.14 -10.38
CA LEU A 161 5.11 -9.71 -11.48
C LEU A 161 4.97 -8.85 -12.74
N ALA A 162 3.75 -8.48 -13.12
CA ALA A 162 3.50 -7.61 -14.26
C ALA A 162 4.17 -6.23 -14.08
N MET A 163 4.14 -5.69 -12.87
CA MET A 163 4.81 -4.42 -12.53
C MET A 163 6.34 -4.51 -12.62
N ALA A 164 6.92 -5.62 -12.15
CA ALA A 164 8.35 -5.85 -12.21
C ALA A 164 8.86 -6.10 -13.65
N GLN A 165 8.13 -6.91 -14.43
CA GLN A 165 8.54 -7.29 -15.79
C GLN A 165 8.31 -6.19 -16.82
N LEU A 166 7.20 -5.45 -16.68
CA LEU A 166 6.81 -4.39 -17.60
C LEU A 166 7.22 -3.00 -17.07
N TRP A 167 8.20 -2.91 -16.17
CA TRP A 167 8.66 -1.63 -15.60
C TRP A 167 8.99 -0.56 -16.66
N PRO A 168 9.54 -0.86 -17.87
CA PRO A 168 9.78 0.18 -18.86
C PRO A 168 8.45 0.74 -19.40
N VAL A 169 7.43 -0.11 -19.56
CA VAL A 169 6.09 0.29 -19.99
C VAL A 169 5.44 1.18 -18.93
N TRP A 170 5.54 0.79 -17.66
CA TRP A 170 5.03 1.61 -16.54
C TRP A 170 5.78 2.95 -16.46
N ALA A 171 7.09 2.97 -16.64
CA ALA A 171 7.89 4.20 -16.62
C ALA A 171 7.52 5.14 -17.78
N ILE A 172 7.34 4.60 -19.00
CA ILE A 172 6.87 5.37 -20.16
C ILE A 172 5.47 5.93 -19.88
N MET A 173 4.55 5.12 -19.38
CA MET A 173 3.19 5.57 -19.07
C MET A 173 3.18 6.63 -17.98
N VAL A 174 3.97 6.47 -16.91
CA VAL A 174 4.16 7.51 -15.87
C VAL A 174 4.74 8.77 -16.48
N GLY A 175 5.73 8.67 -17.39
CA GLY A 175 6.27 9.82 -18.10
C GLY A 175 5.22 10.57 -18.93
N PHE A 176 4.37 9.85 -19.68
CA PHE A 176 3.25 10.45 -20.40
C PHE A 176 2.22 11.08 -19.45
N LEU A 177 1.92 10.41 -18.33
CA LEU A 177 1.03 10.92 -17.28
C LEU A 177 1.67 12.03 -16.43
N LEU A 178 2.97 12.27 -16.48
CA LEU A 178 3.60 13.43 -15.85
C LEU A 178 3.85 14.55 -16.85
N GLY A 179 3.66 14.28 -18.15
CA GLY A 179 3.88 15.24 -19.21
C GLY A 179 5.35 15.32 -19.58
N LEU A 180 5.64 15.68 -20.84
CA LEU A 180 7.01 15.90 -21.26
C LEU A 180 7.58 17.13 -20.53
N PRO A 181 8.82 17.06 -20.00
CA PRO A 181 9.45 18.20 -19.35
C PRO A 181 9.48 19.40 -20.30
N GLY A 182 8.90 20.53 -19.87
CA GLY A 182 8.84 21.77 -20.65
C GLY A 182 7.46 22.16 -21.20
N ASN A 183 6.46 21.27 -21.19
CA ASN A 183 5.11 21.56 -21.70
C ASN A 183 4.11 22.07 -20.64
N GLU A 184 4.39 21.86 -19.36
CA GLU A 184 3.61 22.41 -18.27
C GLU A 184 4.52 23.33 -17.44
N PRO A 185 4.04 24.53 -17.04
CA PRO A 185 4.76 25.30 -16.04
C PRO A 185 4.96 24.37 -14.83
N SER A 186 6.21 24.31 -14.35
CA SER A 186 6.67 23.59 -13.15
C SER A 186 5.51 23.04 -12.31
N PHE A 187 5.43 21.70 -12.19
CA PHE A 187 4.52 20.92 -11.30
C PHE A 187 3.73 21.88 -10.42
N PRO A 188 2.41 22.05 -10.58
CA PRO A 188 1.67 23.10 -9.88
C PRO A 188 1.89 22.92 -8.38
N SER A 189 2.89 23.62 -7.86
CA SER A 189 3.60 23.18 -6.65
C SER A 189 2.75 23.40 -5.41
N LEU A 190 1.64 24.08 -5.57
CA LEU A 190 0.88 24.65 -4.50
C LEU A 190 -0.58 24.87 -4.92
N ASN A 191 -1.15 24.19 -5.93
CA ASN A 191 -2.61 24.23 -6.14
C ASN A 191 -3.12 23.00 -6.91
N PRO A 192 -4.02 22.19 -6.32
CA PRO A 192 -4.65 21.09 -7.05
C PRO A 192 -5.43 21.64 -8.24
N SER A 193 -5.26 21.01 -9.41
CA SER A 193 -5.91 21.50 -10.62
C SER A 193 -7.44 21.46 -10.47
N PRO A 194 -8.18 22.51 -10.88
CA PRO A 194 -9.64 22.47 -10.92
C PRO A 194 -10.18 21.48 -11.97
N GLU A 195 -9.35 21.08 -12.93
CA GLU A 195 -9.71 20.14 -13.97
C GLU A 195 -9.60 18.69 -13.49
N MET A 196 -10.72 17.96 -13.54
CA MET A 196 -10.80 16.55 -13.16
C MET A 196 -9.82 15.67 -13.94
N GLY A 197 -9.62 15.93 -15.23
CA GLY A 197 -8.69 15.16 -16.07
C GLY A 197 -7.23 15.30 -15.64
N LYS A 198 -6.81 16.51 -15.25
CA LYS A 198 -5.46 16.75 -14.71
C LYS A 198 -5.28 16.04 -13.37
N ARG A 199 -6.27 16.10 -12.47
CA ARG A 199 -6.25 15.35 -11.20
C ARG A 199 -6.15 13.84 -11.42
N ALA A 200 -6.98 13.27 -12.31
CA ALA A 200 -6.95 11.85 -12.65
C ALA A 200 -5.58 11.40 -13.16
N ARG A 201 -4.91 12.23 -13.95
CA ARG A 201 -3.56 11.99 -14.46
C ARG A 201 -2.53 11.90 -13.32
N PHE A 202 -2.51 12.85 -12.39
CA PHE A 202 -1.58 12.83 -11.25
C PHE A 202 -1.85 11.69 -10.26
N TYR A 203 -3.10 11.51 -9.83
CA TYR A 203 -3.49 10.43 -8.91
C TYR A 203 -3.34 9.04 -9.54
N GLY A 204 -3.44 8.94 -10.87
CA GLY A 204 -3.11 7.72 -11.61
C GLY A 204 -1.64 7.31 -11.43
N VAL A 205 -0.72 8.28 -11.50
CA VAL A 205 0.72 8.04 -11.25
C VAL A 205 0.95 7.56 -9.82
N GLU A 206 0.37 8.25 -8.83
CA GLU A 206 0.48 7.83 -7.43
C GLU A 206 -0.07 6.41 -7.21
N THR A 207 -1.21 6.09 -7.82
CA THR A 207 -1.80 4.75 -7.76
C THR A 207 -0.84 3.70 -8.32
N ILE A 208 -0.22 3.97 -9.48
CA ILE A 208 0.79 3.07 -10.07
C ILE A 208 1.98 2.90 -9.13
N LEU A 209 2.50 3.98 -8.55
CA LEU A 209 3.66 3.91 -7.66
C LEU A 209 3.36 3.12 -6.37
N VAL A 210 2.19 3.37 -5.76
CA VAL A 210 1.76 2.66 -4.56
C VAL A 210 1.48 1.18 -4.85
N LEU A 211 0.83 0.85 -5.98
CA LEU A 211 0.64 -0.53 -6.39
C LEU A 211 1.99 -1.22 -6.63
N ALA A 212 2.96 -0.54 -7.26
CA ALA A 212 4.30 -1.09 -7.46
C ALA A 212 4.97 -1.41 -6.11
N PHE A 213 4.91 -0.47 -5.16
CA PHE A 213 5.51 -0.62 -3.84
C PHE A 213 4.94 -1.80 -3.05
N VAL A 214 3.62 -2.02 -3.13
CA VAL A 214 2.93 -3.08 -2.37
C VAL A 214 2.94 -4.43 -3.10
N CYS A 215 2.87 -4.45 -4.43
CA CYS A 215 2.71 -5.68 -5.20
C CYS A 215 4.05 -6.30 -5.62
N ILE A 216 5.06 -5.52 -6.00
CA ILE A 216 6.36 -6.06 -6.45
C ILE A 216 7.01 -6.97 -5.39
N PRO A 217 7.05 -6.61 -4.09
CA PRO A 217 7.60 -7.51 -3.07
C PRO A 217 6.85 -8.85 -2.97
N ALA A 218 5.54 -8.86 -3.25
CA ALA A 218 4.71 -10.06 -3.21
C ALA A 218 4.91 -11.01 -4.40
N ALA A 219 5.54 -10.53 -5.49
CA ALA A 219 5.95 -11.40 -6.60
C ALA A 219 7.14 -12.30 -6.21
N GLY A 220 7.91 -11.92 -5.19
CA GLY A 220 9.10 -12.63 -4.75
C GLY A 220 10.37 -12.19 -5.50
N LYS A 221 11.51 -12.27 -4.82
CA LYS A 221 12.81 -11.77 -5.31
C LYS A 221 13.27 -12.43 -6.61
N ASP A 222 12.96 -13.71 -6.80
CA ASP A 222 13.39 -14.50 -7.96
C ASP A 222 12.59 -14.19 -9.23
N ALA A 223 11.39 -13.62 -9.07
CA ALA A 223 10.51 -13.22 -10.15
C ALA A 223 10.75 -11.77 -10.60
N THR A 224 11.34 -10.94 -9.73
CA THR A 224 11.80 -9.59 -10.05
C THR A 224 13.14 -9.64 -10.77
N MET A 225 13.45 -8.63 -11.62
CA MET A 225 14.74 -8.55 -12.32
C MET A 225 15.90 -8.84 -11.37
N VAL A 226 16.80 -9.74 -11.79
CA VAL A 226 18.00 -10.06 -11.02
C VAL A 226 18.87 -8.82 -10.98
N LEU A 227 18.76 -8.08 -9.89
CA LEU A 227 19.61 -6.93 -9.63
C LEU A 227 21.06 -7.43 -9.49
N PRO A 228 22.02 -6.78 -10.17
CA PRO A 228 23.42 -7.07 -9.95
C PRO A 228 23.76 -6.96 -8.46
N LYS A 229 24.52 -7.91 -7.91
CA LYS A 229 24.81 -7.96 -6.46
C LYS A 229 25.41 -6.67 -5.91
N TRP A 230 26.12 -5.90 -6.75
CA TRP A 230 26.70 -4.61 -6.40
C TRP A 230 25.67 -3.50 -6.16
N LEU A 231 24.45 -3.62 -6.71
CA LEU A 231 23.33 -2.69 -6.47
C LEU A 231 22.59 -2.97 -5.15
N GLY A 232 22.83 -4.10 -4.50
CA GLY A 232 22.14 -4.47 -3.25
C GLY A 232 22.33 -3.48 -2.10
N PRO A 233 23.59 -3.14 -1.71
CA PRO A 233 23.85 -2.15 -0.66
C PRO A 233 23.27 -0.75 -0.93
N PRO A 234 23.46 -0.13 -2.12
CA PRO A 234 22.91 1.20 -2.38
C PRO A 234 21.39 1.23 -2.44
N LEU A 235 20.72 0.13 -2.86
CA LEU A 235 19.25 0.07 -2.84
C LEU A 235 18.65 0.07 -1.44
N LYS A 236 19.34 -0.49 -0.43
CA LYS A 236 18.89 -0.38 0.97
C LYS A 236 18.90 1.07 1.44
N TRP A 237 19.97 1.80 1.10
CA TRP A 237 20.08 3.23 1.36
C TRP A 237 19.03 4.00 0.57
N LEU A 238 18.77 3.66 -0.68
CA LEU A 238 17.74 4.29 -1.49
C LEU A 238 16.35 4.09 -0.89
N ASN A 239 16.01 2.90 -0.42
CA ASN A 239 14.73 2.63 0.25
C ASN A 239 14.60 3.42 1.56
N LEU A 240 15.67 3.47 2.36
CA LEU A 240 15.68 4.26 3.59
C LEU A 240 15.57 5.76 3.29
N LEU A 241 16.30 6.27 2.29
CA LEU A 241 16.25 7.66 1.85
C LEU A 241 14.92 7.99 1.19
N SER A 242 14.26 7.05 0.50
CA SER A 242 12.92 7.24 -0.05
C SER A 242 11.88 7.32 1.06
N LEU A 243 12.03 6.49 2.11
CA LEU A 243 11.20 6.57 3.30
C LEU A 243 11.43 7.87 4.08
N ILE A 244 12.69 8.28 4.26
CA ILE A 244 13.06 9.54 4.89
C ILE A 244 12.54 10.70 4.05
N ALA A 245 12.77 10.72 2.73
CA ALA A 245 12.28 11.76 1.83
C ALA A 245 10.74 11.84 1.84
N PHE A 246 10.03 10.71 1.86
CA PHE A 246 8.58 10.67 2.04
C PHE A 246 8.15 11.29 3.38
N CYS A 247 8.82 10.94 4.48
CA CYS A 247 8.57 11.54 5.80
C CYS A 247 8.98 13.02 5.89
N SER A 248 10.03 13.44 5.17
CA SER A 248 10.61 14.78 5.19
C SER A 248 9.93 15.75 4.22
N HIS A 249 9.36 15.28 3.11
CA HIS A 249 8.55 16.11 2.21
C HIS A 249 7.42 16.81 2.98
N LYS A 250 6.82 16.06 3.91
CA LYS A 250 5.81 16.54 4.85
C LYS A 250 6.36 17.59 5.84
N ALA A 251 7.51 17.32 6.45
CA ALA A 251 8.10 18.23 7.44
C ALA A 251 8.60 19.54 6.83
N ILE A 252 9.12 19.51 5.60
CA ILE A 252 9.67 20.68 4.90
C ILE A 252 8.54 21.58 4.38
N ILE A 253 7.43 21.01 3.89
CA ILE A 253 6.27 21.82 3.49
C ILE A 253 5.66 22.54 4.70
N ASP A 254 5.51 21.85 5.84
CA ASP A 254 5.01 22.48 7.08
C ASP A 254 5.98 23.56 7.63
N LEU A 255 7.30 23.37 7.48
CA LEU A 255 8.32 24.35 7.89
C LEU A 255 8.40 25.58 6.97
N LEU A 256 8.03 25.46 5.70
CA LEU A 256 8.02 26.57 4.74
C LEU A 256 6.71 27.38 4.78
N GLN A 257 5.71 26.93 5.56
CA GLN A 257 4.42 27.60 5.75
C GLN A 257 4.33 28.42 7.06
N HIS A 258 5.41 28.47 7.83
CA HIS A 258 5.59 29.28 9.05
C HIS A 258 6.84 30.15 8.94
#